data_AF-A0A0Q7B003-F1
#
_entry.id   AF-A0A0Q7B003-F1
#
_cell.length_a   1.000
_cell.length_b   1.000
_cell.length_c   1.000
_cell.angle_alpha   90.00
_cell.angle_beta   90.00
_cell.angle_gamma   90.00
#
_symmetry.space_group_name_H-M   'P 1'
#
loop_
_entity.id
_entity.type
_entity.pdbx_description
1 polymer ?
#
loop_
_entity_poly.entity_id
_entity_poly.type
_entity_poly.pdbx_seq_one_letter_code
_entity_poly.pdbx_strand_id
1 'polypeptide(L)'
;MALSLPHPYSVIGSLHSALANEAKQVLHDAYVAAHASAAAQTPIALVPQEPDYVAELIKTGVPALAAAWKQHLAGHGLTIDILGVFVHQSPMVDFPDAAGTPKRCELGDLLLAVRFPSVPAPSGVASLTQAKMSPGTVSTLAGTDQHHLYSIWPDFDLARTSHAGIAIGPAADQGLLGEISSFGPTTAGLPAADTWTTEDFQSPGTTGNLQDILADLAAGVAGRPFSPFYGPRTPPTVGSPSAGAEWDFLIDYLLSVTFAKAFTRTRIGVSGQTRGIVVNAFSDGQVLRWEDDRLWSAALHQSTPVNAEHVLQLVRTALEFSLLGRTGGQLPLKDDEGPFEQGKGFGVILITIR
;
A
#
# COMPACT_ATOMS: atom_id res chain seq x y z
N MET A 1 14.34 36.70 3.65
CA MET A 1 15.11 35.44 3.58
C MET A 1 14.15 34.31 3.88
N ALA A 2 13.73 33.54 2.87
CA ALA A 2 12.96 32.33 3.12
C ALA A 2 13.95 31.25 3.56
N LEU A 3 13.81 30.73 4.79
CA LEU A 3 14.55 29.56 5.22
C LEU A 3 14.07 28.39 4.35
N SER A 4 14.97 27.78 3.57
CA SER A 4 14.68 26.53 2.90
C SER A 4 14.33 25.52 3.99
N LEU A 5 13.09 25.08 4.06
CA LEU A 5 12.72 23.95 4.91
C LEU A 5 13.57 22.74 4.48
N PRO A 6 14.12 21.96 5.43
CA PRO A 6 14.84 20.74 5.08
C PRO A 6 13.91 19.82 4.30
N HIS A 7 14.44 19.20 3.24
CA HIS A 7 13.68 18.24 2.44
C HIS A 7 13.17 17.12 3.36
N PRO A 8 11.88 16.71 3.29
CA PRO A 8 11.29 15.72 4.20
C PRO A 8 12.14 14.48 4.46
N TYR A 9 12.77 13.95 3.41
CA TYR A 9 13.71 12.81 3.49
C TYR A 9 14.88 13.01 4.46
N SER A 10 15.46 14.21 4.56
CA SER A 10 16.58 14.46 5.47
C SER A 10 16.19 14.37 6.95
N VAL A 11 14.99 14.86 7.28
CA VAL A 11 14.44 14.77 8.63
C VAL A 11 14.07 13.33 8.94
N ILE A 12 13.41 12.63 8.01
CA ILE A 12 13.02 11.23 8.21
C ILE A 12 14.24 10.32 8.32
N GLY A 13 15.30 10.59 7.55
CA GLY A 13 16.59 9.90 7.70
C GLY A 13 17.16 10.00 9.11
N SER A 14 16.99 11.14 9.80
CA SER A 14 17.41 11.28 11.20
C SER A 14 16.52 10.50 12.20
N LEU A 15 15.30 10.15 11.79
CA LEU A 15 14.34 9.36 12.55
C LEU A 15 14.41 7.86 12.23
N HIS A 16 15.25 7.45 11.28
CA HIS A 16 15.27 6.10 10.70
C HIS A 16 15.21 5.00 11.76
N SER A 17 16.16 4.99 12.70
CA SER A 17 16.22 3.93 13.73
C SER A 17 14.98 3.89 14.63
N ALA A 18 14.33 5.02 14.90
CA ALA A 18 13.09 5.05 15.65
C ALA A 18 11.94 4.44 14.83
N LEU A 19 11.81 4.83 13.55
CA LEU A 19 10.80 4.29 12.65
C LEU A 19 10.98 2.78 12.41
N ALA A 20 12.22 2.31 12.27
CA ALA A 20 12.54 0.89 12.12
C ALA A 20 12.20 0.08 13.38
N ASN A 21 12.44 0.62 14.58
CA ASN A 21 12.08 -0.05 15.83
C ASN A 21 10.55 -0.19 15.98
N GLU A 22 9.78 0.85 15.66
CA GLU A 22 8.32 0.78 15.65
C GLU A 22 7.82 -0.22 14.59
N ALA A 23 8.40 -0.19 13.39
CA ALA A 23 8.06 -1.12 12.32
C ALA A 23 8.33 -2.58 12.72
N LYS A 24 9.43 -2.85 13.45
CA LYS A 24 9.74 -4.17 13.98
C LYS A 24 8.65 -4.69 14.92
N GLN A 25 8.19 -3.86 15.84
CA GLN A 25 7.12 -4.23 16.77
C GLN A 25 5.81 -4.49 16.03
N VAL A 26 5.44 -3.62 15.09
CA VAL A 26 4.23 -3.77 14.28
C VAL A 26 4.24 -5.04 13.42
N LEU A 27 5.38 -5.37 12.80
CA LEU A 27 5.55 -6.61 12.03
C LEU A 27 5.40 -7.85 12.91
N HIS A 28 5.97 -7.82 14.12
CA HIS A 28 5.79 -8.87 15.10
C HIS A 28 4.32 -9.01 15.53
N ASP A 29 3.62 -7.91 15.79
CA ASP A 29 2.23 -7.95 16.24
C ASP A 29 1.29 -8.43 15.14
N ALA A 30 1.51 -8.04 13.88
CA ALA A 30 0.79 -8.59 12.73
C ALA A 30 1.03 -10.10 12.57
N TYR A 31 2.26 -10.55 12.81
CA TYR A 31 2.61 -11.98 12.80
C TYR A 31 1.85 -12.75 13.90
N VAL A 32 1.83 -12.24 15.13
CA VAL A 32 1.07 -12.83 16.25
C VAL A 32 -0.43 -12.80 15.97
N ALA A 33 -0.94 -11.72 15.38
CA ALA A 33 -2.35 -11.58 15.02
C ALA A 33 -2.78 -12.66 14.01
N ALA A 34 -1.94 -13.01 13.03
CA ALA A 34 -2.23 -14.11 12.12
C ALA A 34 -2.41 -15.46 12.84
N HIS A 35 -1.53 -15.77 13.79
CA HIS A 35 -1.65 -16.99 14.61
C HIS A 35 -2.91 -16.95 15.49
N ALA A 36 -3.19 -15.82 16.14
CA ALA A 36 -4.38 -15.67 16.98
C ALA A 36 -5.68 -15.81 16.15
N SER A 37 -5.76 -15.13 15.00
CA SER A 37 -6.88 -15.23 14.06
C SER A 37 -7.09 -16.66 13.55
N ALA A 38 -6.01 -17.40 13.29
CA ALA A 38 -6.09 -18.78 12.82
C ALA A 38 -6.47 -19.78 13.92
N ALA A 39 -5.98 -19.57 15.14
CA ALA A 39 -6.39 -20.36 16.30
C ALA A 39 -7.87 -20.15 16.66
N ALA A 40 -8.42 -18.97 16.37
CA ALA A 40 -9.84 -18.68 16.58
C ALA A 40 -10.78 -19.37 15.57
N GLN A 41 -10.25 -19.94 14.47
CA GLN A 41 -11.07 -20.68 13.51
C GLN A 41 -11.36 -22.10 14.04
N THR A 42 -12.63 -22.42 14.30
CA THR A 42 -13.08 -23.71 14.84
C THR A 42 -13.46 -24.72 13.75
N PRO A 43 -13.40 -26.04 13.99
CA PRO A 43 -13.00 -26.71 15.24
C PRO A 43 -11.52 -27.15 15.28
N ILE A 44 -10.77 -26.96 14.20
CA ILE A 44 -9.35 -27.35 14.11
C ILE A 44 -8.52 -26.07 14.09
N ALA A 45 -7.69 -25.87 15.12
CA ALA A 45 -6.73 -24.77 15.13
C ALA A 45 -5.89 -24.80 13.84
N LEU A 46 -6.05 -23.78 13.01
CA LEU A 46 -5.35 -23.69 11.74
C LEU A 46 -3.99 -23.02 11.97
N VAL A 47 -2.99 -23.47 11.23
CA VAL A 47 -1.70 -22.78 11.14
C VAL A 47 -1.80 -21.77 10.00
N PRO A 48 -1.42 -20.50 10.21
CA PRO A 48 -1.39 -19.50 9.14
C PRO A 48 -0.45 -19.94 8.01
N GLN A 49 -0.83 -19.62 6.78
CA GLN A 49 0.02 -19.74 5.59
C GLN A 49 0.63 -18.38 5.24
N GLU A 50 1.63 -18.38 4.36
CA GLU A 50 2.28 -17.19 3.81
C GLU A 50 1.32 -16.03 3.50
N PRO A 51 0.28 -16.20 2.66
CA PRO A 51 -0.67 -15.12 2.37
C PRO A 51 -1.52 -14.66 3.57
N ASP A 52 -1.64 -15.46 4.64
CA ASP A 52 -2.34 -15.05 5.85
C ASP A 52 -1.54 -13.99 6.63
N TYR A 53 -0.21 -14.11 6.67
CA TYR A 53 0.65 -13.10 7.31
C TYR A 53 0.65 -11.78 6.54
N VAL A 54 0.71 -11.83 5.20
CA VAL A 54 0.61 -10.63 4.36
C VAL A 54 -0.76 -9.97 4.55
N ALA A 55 -1.84 -10.76 4.57
CA ALA A 55 -3.18 -10.24 4.79
C ALA A 55 -3.34 -9.54 6.15
N GLU A 56 -2.80 -10.11 7.25
CA GLU A 56 -2.84 -9.46 8.56
C GLU A 56 -1.90 -8.24 8.64
N LEU A 57 -0.76 -8.25 7.95
CA LEU A 57 0.10 -7.06 7.82
C LEU A 57 -0.68 -5.91 7.16
N ILE A 58 -1.43 -6.16 6.09
CA ILE A 58 -2.28 -5.14 5.46
C ILE A 58 -3.39 -4.69 6.40
N LYS A 59 -4.13 -5.63 6.99
CA LYS A 59 -5.33 -5.37 7.78
C LYS A 59 -5.03 -4.67 9.11
N THR A 60 -3.97 -5.07 9.80
CA THR A 60 -3.66 -4.62 11.17
C THR A 60 -2.32 -3.90 11.26
N GLY A 61 -1.31 -4.38 10.53
CA GLY A 61 0.04 -3.82 10.60
C GLY A 61 0.13 -2.42 9.98
N VAL A 62 -0.39 -2.20 8.77
CA VAL A 62 -0.30 -0.87 8.12
C VAL A 62 -0.99 0.24 8.94
N PRO A 63 -2.21 0.05 9.49
CA PRO A 63 -2.80 1.02 10.42
C PRO A 63 -1.97 1.26 11.67
N ALA A 64 -1.45 0.19 12.29
CA ALA A 64 -0.63 0.30 13.50
C ALA A 64 0.69 1.04 13.22
N LEU A 65 1.29 0.80 12.05
CA LEU A 65 2.51 1.47 11.59
C LEU A 65 2.30 2.98 11.47
N ALA A 66 1.22 3.39 10.79
CA ALA A 66 0.89 4.81 10.64
C ALA A 66 0.65 5.48 12.00
N ALA A 67 -0.05 4.80 12.92
CA ALA A 67 -0.30 5.30 14.27
C ALA A 67 1.00 5.43 15.10
N ALA A 68 1.92 4.47 14.99
CA ALA A 68 3.21 4.51 15.68
C ALA A 68 4.11 5.63 15.13
N TRP A 69 4.24 5.72 13.81
CA TRP A 69 5.09 6.73 13.16
C TRP A 69 4.56 8.16 13.31
N LYS A 70 3.24 8.35 13.48
CA LYS A 70 2.62 9.65 13.75
C LYS A 70 3.34 10.43 14.84
N GLN A 71 3.69 9.78 15.95
CA GLN A 71 4.30 10.44 17.10
C GLN A 71 5.68 11.03 16.76
N HIS A 72 6.45 10.33 15.94
CA HIS A 72 7.76 10.78 15.48
C HIS A 72 7.64 11.88 14.43
N LEU A 73 6.72 11.75 13.48
CA LEU A 73 6.59 12.69 12.36
C LEU A 73 5.89 14.00 12.74
N ALA A 74 4.96 13.95 13.69
CA ALA A 74 4.18 15.12 14.12
C ALA A 74 5.05 16.25 14.68
N GLY A 75 6.11 15.91 15.43
CA GLY A 75 7.06 16.89 15.97
C GLY A 75 7.81 17.69 14.89
N HIS A 76 7.83 17.19 13.66
CA HIS A 76 8.51 17.82 12.53
C HIS A 76 7.55 18.39 11.48
N GLY A 77 6.22 18.32 11.72
CA GLY A 77 5.21 18.78 10.76
C GLY A 77 5.19 17.98 9.46
N LEU A 78 5.64 16.72 9.48
CA LEU A 78 5.72 15.86 8.30
C LEU A 78 4.51 14.95 8.20
N THR A 79 3.81 15.00 7.08
CA THR A 79 2.71 14.08 6.78
C THR A 79 3.16 13.05 5.77
N ILE A 80 2.88 11.78 6.05
CA ILE A 80 3.05 10.68 5.10
C ILE A 80 1.77 9.86 5.02
N ASP A 81 1.49 9.33 3.84
CA ASP A 81 0.53 8.25 3.66
C ASP A 81 1.28 6.94 3.50
N ILE A 82 0.85 5.93 4.25
CA ILE A 82 1.32 4.56 4.10
C ILE A 82 0.24 3.79 3.35
N LEU A 83 0.64 3.16 2.26
CA LEU A 83 -0.23 2.38 1.40
C LEU A 83 0.21 0.94 1.44
N GLY A 84 -0.77 0.05 1.57
CA GLY A 84 -0.56 -1.39 1.46
C GLY A 84 -1.59 -1.99 0.52
N VAL A 85 -1.16 -2.86 -0.39
CA VAL A 85 -2.08 -3.68 -1.21
C VAL A 85 -1.68 -5.15 -1.11
N PHE A 86 -2.67 -6.00 -0.82
CA PHE A 86 -2.55 -7.45 -0.88
C PHE A 86 -2.69 -7.94 -2.33
N VAL A 87 -1.57 -8.31 -2.95
CA VAL A 87 -1.43 -8.62 -4.38
C VAL A 87 -1.49 -10.13 -4.69
N HIS A 88 -1.53 -10.97 -3.66
CA HIS A 88 -1.56 -12.43 -3.81
C HIS A 88 -2.62 -12.92 -4.83
N GLN A 89 -2.19 -13.80 -5.75
CA GLN A 89 -2.95 -14.35 -6.88
C GLN A 89 -3.39 -13.37 -7.98
N SER A 90 -3.27 -12.06 -7.78
CA SER A 90 -3.68 -11.06 -8.79
C SER A 90 -3.08 -9.68 -8.56
N PRO A 91 -2.42 -9.08 -9.58
CA PRO A 91 -2.39 -9.52 -10.97
C PRO A 91 -1.37 -10.63 -11.23
N MET A 92 -1.64 -11.41 -12.29
CA MET A 92 -0.65 -12.30 -12.89
C MET A 92 0.04 -11.55 -14.02
N VAL A 93 1.29 -11.88 -14.29
CA VAL A 93 2.04 -11.36 -15.43
C VAL A 93 2.46 -12.47 -16.36
N ASP A 94 2.40 -12.20 -17.67
CA ASP A 94 2.89 -13.08 -18.72
C ASP A 94 4.16 -12.43 -19.32
N PHE A 95 5.27 -13.15 -19.41
CA PHE A 95 6.55 -12.63 -19.90
C PHE A 95 7.41 -13.73 -20.53
N PRO A 96 8.32 -13.42 -21.47
CA PRO A 96 9.29 -14.40 -21.97
C PRO A 96 10.46 -14.58 -21.00
N ASP A 97 10.95 -15.82 -20.82
CA ASP A 97 12.24 -16.05 -20.18
C ASP A 97 13.43 -15.72 -21.11
N ALA A 98 14.66 -15.91 -20.62
CA ALA A 98 15.88 -15.68 -21.39
C ALA A 98 15.98 -16.50 -22.69
N ALA A 99 15.27 -17.63 -22.80
CA ALA A 99 15.20 -18.45 -24.02
C ALA A 99 14.00 -18.08 -24.92
N GLY A 100 13.22 -17.06 -24.55
CA GLY A 100 11.99 -16.67 -25.23
C GLY A 100 10.79 -17.58 -24.91
N THR A 101 10.91 -18.47 -23.92
CA THR A 101 9.80 -19.36 -23.53
C THR A 101 8.78 -18.56 -22.73
N PRO A 102 7.47 -18.61 -23.07
CA PRO A 102 6.44 -17.92 -22.31
C PRO A 102 6.37 -18.44 -20.87
N LYS A 103 6.44 -17.52 -19.91
CA LYS A 103 6.30 -17.73 -18.48
C LYS A 103 5.12 -16.96 -17.93
N ARG A 104 4.64 -17.41 -16.77
CA ARG A 104 3.54 -16.76 -16.06
C ARG A 104 3.69 -16.94 -14.57
N CYS A 105 3.65 -15.84 -13.83
CA CYS A 105 3.62 -15.87 -12.37
C CYS A 105 2.77 -14.74 -11.80
N GLU A 106 2.60 -14.73 -10.48
CA GLU A 106 1.99 -13.61 -9.78
C GLU A 106 2.93 -12.39 -9.84
N LEU A 107 2.41 -11.18 -9.82
CA LEU A 107 3.29 -10.01 -9.79
C LEU A 107 4.01 -9.86 -8.46
N GLY A 108 3.41 -10.32 -7.35
CA GLY A 108 3.92 -10.24 -5.99
C GLY A 108 2.80 -10.52 -4.98
N ASP A 109 3.13 -10.54 -3.69
CA ASP A 109 2.11 -10.75 -2.63
C ASP A 109 1.71 -9.45 -1.95
N LEU A 110 2.62 -8.47 -1.94
CA LEU A 110 2.49 -7.23 -1.20
C LEU A 110 3.03 -6.05 -2.03
N LEU A 111 2.23 -4.99 -2.13
CA LEU A 111 2.73 -3.67 -2.50
C LEU A 111 2.77 -2.82 -1.23
N LEU A 112 3.92 -2.21 -0.96
CA LEU A 112 4.07 -1.15 0.04
C LEU A 112 4.44 0.13 -0.66
N ALA A 113 3.83 1.24 -0.26
CA ALA A 113 4.23 2.56 -0.74
C ALA A 113 4.13 3.59 0.37
N VAL A 114 5.02 4.58 0.30
CA VAL A 114 4.96 5.78 1.13
C VAL A 114 4.80 6.98 0.22
N ARG A 115 3.88 7.89 0.58
CA ARG A 115 3.65 9.14 -0.14
C ARG A 115 3.78 10.33 0.79
N PHE A 116 4.15 11.47 0.21
CA PHE A 116 4.31 12.76 0.86
C PHE A 116 3.31 13.73 0.26
N PRO A 117 2.10 13.86 0.82
CA PRO A 117 1.05 14.71 0.24
C PRO A 117 1.44 16.18 0.10
N SER A 118 2.40 16.64 0.90
CA SER A 118 2.90 18.02 0.91
C SER A 118 4.03 18.29 -0.08
N VAL A 119 4.49 17.29 -0.84
CA VAL A 119 5.64 17.41 -1.75
C VAL A 119 5.16 17.29 -3.21
N PRO A 120 5.62 18.18 -4.12
CA PRO A 120 5.38 18.02 -5.56
C PRO A 120 5.91 16.68 -6.10
N ALA A 121 5.38 16.22 -7.24
CA ALA A 121 5.77 14.93 -7.83
C ALA A 121 7.28 14.85 -8.20
N PRO A 122 7.93 13.66 -8.12
CA PRO A 122 7.40 12.41 -7.57
C PRO A 122 7.18 12.53 -6.07
N SER A 123 5.98 12.14 -5.62
CA SER A 123 5.54 12.38 -4.25
C SER A 123 5.51 11.09 -3.43
N GLY A 124 6.25 10.07 -3.83
CA GLY A 124 6.30 8.80 -3.11
C GLY A 124 7.31 7.80 -3.66
N VAL A 125 7.52 6.73 -2.88
CA VAL A 125 8.32 5.56 -3.25
C VAL A 125 7.50 4.29 -2.98
N ALA A 126 7.68 3.27 -3.81
CA ALA A 126 6.95 2.02 -3.71
C ALA A 126 7.88 0.82 -3.89
N SER A 127 7.50 -0.31 -3.30
CA SER A 127 8.18 -1.59 -3.47
C SER A 127 7.18 -2.74 -3.53
N LEU A 128 7.46 -3.70 -4.42
CA LEU A 128 6.73 -4.96 -4.53
C LEU A 128 7.50 -6.06 -3.80
N THR A 129 6.83 -6.74 -2.89
CA THR A 129 7.41 -7.84 -2.12
C THR A 129 6.70 -9.14 -2.48
N GLN A 130 7.49 -10.13 -2.92
CA GLN A 130 7.04 -11.52 -2.94
C GLN A 130 7.29 -12.11 -1.55
N ALA A 131 6.24 -12.54 -0.86
CA ALA A 131 6.39 -13.21 0.41
C ALA A 131 6.75 -14.69 0.21
N LYS A 132 7.57 -15.24 1.10
CA LYS A 132 7.83 -16.67 1.21
C LYS A 132 7.94 -17.09 2.66
N MET A 133 7.28 -18.17 3.05
CA MET A 133 7.56 -18.80 4.35
C MET A 133 8.79 -19.70 4.28
N SER A 134 9.66 -19.62 5.29
CA SER A 134 10.85 -20.47 5.37
C SER A 134 11.28 -20.74 6.83
N PRO A 135 11.93 -21.88 7.11
CA PRO A 135 12.54 -22.18 8.40
C PRO A 135 13.95 -21.60 8.58
N GLY A 136 14.45 -20.73 7.69
CA GLY A 136 15.76 -20.06 7.84
C GLY A 136 16.48 -19.71 6.52
N THR A 137 17.50 -18.85 6.67
CA THR A 137 18.12 -17.94 5.67
C THR A 137 18.09 -18.38 4.20
N VAL A 138 17.45 -17.53 3.41
CA VAL A 138 16.95 -17.68 2.04
C VAL A 138 17.95 -18.16 0.97
N SER A 139 17.45 -19.06 0.12
CA SER A 139 17.55 -19.07 -1.35
C SER A 139 16.41 -19.96 -1.90
N THR A 140 15.17 -19.76 -1.44
CA THR A 140 14.03 -20.64 -1.79
C THR A 140 13.43 -20.35 -3.17
N LEU A 141 13.83 -19.25 -3.82
CA LEU A 141 13.26 -18.83 -5.11
C LEU A 141 14.17 -19.03 -6.32
N ALA A 142 15.44 -19.39 -6.15
CA ALA A 142 16.36 -19.56 -7.27
C ALA A 142 15.77 -20.51 -8.34
N GLY A 143 15.69 -20.04 -9.58
CA GLY A 143 15.16 -20.80 -10.71
C GLY A 143 13.63 -20.81 -10.86
N THR A 144 12.88 -20.14 -9.99
CA THR A 144 11.43 -19.95 -10.19
C THR A 144 11.14 -18.85 -11.22
N ASP A 145 9.96 -18.89 -11.84
CA ASP A 145 9.52 -17.83 -12.75
C ASP A 145 9.46 -16.45 -12.02
N GLN A 146 9.07 -16.44 -10.74
CA GLN A 146 9.06 -15.24 -9.91
C GLN A 146 10.46 -14.65 -9.71
N HIS A 147 11.44 -15.50 -9.42
CA HIS A 147 12.84 -15.07 -9.32
C HIS A 147 13.33 -14.51 -10.64
N HIS A 148 12.97 -15.12 -11.77
CA HIS A 148 13.31 -14.59 -13.09
C HIS A 148 12.72 -13.20 -13.32
N LEU A 149 11.41 -13.03 -13.05
CA LEU A 149 10.73 -11.74 -13.16
C LEU A 149 11.45 -10.64 -12.37
N TYR A 150 11.76 -10.89 -11.10
CA TYR A 150 12.32 -9.86 -10.21
C TYR A 150 13.82 -9.61 -10.45
N SER A 151 14.55 -10.60 -10.97
CA SER A 151 15.98 -10.46 -11.25
C SER A 151 16.26 -9.53 -12.44
N ILE A 152 15.42 -9.57 -13.48
CA ILE A 152 15.69 -8.85 -14.73
C ILE A 152 14.59 -7.87 -15.13
N TRP A 153 13.40 -7.94 -14.54
CA TRP A 153 12.23 -7.12 -14.90
C TRP A 153 12.02 -7.03 -16.42
N PRO A 154 11.80 -8.19 -17.09
CA PRO A 154 11.58 -8.22 -18.52
C PRO A 154 10.27 -7.49 -18.86
N ASP A 155 10.08 -7.13 -20.12
CA ASP A 155 8.78 -6.66 -20.59
C ASP A 155 7.72 -7.72 -20.31
N PHE A 156 6.58 -7.30 -19.75
CA PHE A 156 5.50 -8.21 -19.40
C PHE A 156 4.12 -7.65 -19.72
N ASP A 157 3.16 -8.55 -19.81
CA ASP A 157 1.75 -8.25 -19.98
C ASP A 157 1.00 -8.49 -18.66
N LEU A 158 0.06 -7.62 -18.32
CA LEU A 158 -0.84 -7.86 -17.19
C LEU A 158 -1.94 -8.82 -17.64
N ALA A 159 -1.87 -10.07 -17.19
CA ALA A 159 -2.78 -11.11 -17.64
C ALA A 159 -4.24 -10.73 -17.34
N ARG A 160 -5.14 -11.10 -18.27
CA ARG A 160 -6.59 -10.77 -18.21
C ARG A 160 -6.88 -9.28 -18.29
N THR A 161 -5.93 -8.49 -18.77
CA THR A 161 -6.14 -7.10 -19.17
C THR A 161 -5.69 -6.91 -20.61
N SER A 162 -6.00 -5.76 -21.21
CA SER A 162 -5.48 -5.37 -22.53
C SER A 162 -4.12 -4.67 -22.46
N HIS A 163 -3.48 -4.63 -21.27
CA HIS A 163 -2.19 -3.96 -21.08
C HIS A 163 -1.07 -4.93 -21.37
N ALA A 164 -0.30 -4.61 -22.40
CA ALA A 164 0.82 -5.42 -22.87
C ALA A 164 2.09 -4.57 -22.99
N GLY A 165 3.26 -5.21 -22.94
CA GLY A 165 4.56 -4.59 -23.15
C GLY A 165 4.93 -3.55 -22.10
N ILE A 166 4.67 -3.84 -20.82
CA ILE A 166 5.09 -2.99 -19.70
C ILE A 166 6.59 -3.20 -19.46
N ALA A 167 7.40 -2.17 -19.74
CA ALA A 167 8.87 -2.22 -19.72
C ALA A 167 9.50 -1.45 -18.54
N ILE A 168 9.19 -1.87 -17.31
CA ILE A 168 9.65 -1.19 -16.08
C ILE A 168 11.19 -1.15 -15.97
N GLY A 169 11.87 -2.22 -16.38
CA GLY A 169 13.31 -2.40 -16.25
C GLY A 169 13.78 -2.55 -14.80
N PRO A 170 15.02 -3.01 -14.57
CA PRO A 170 15.55 -3.23 -13.23
C PRO A 170 15.84 -1.90 -12.51
N ALA A 171 15.46 -1.82 -11.23
CA ALA A 171 15.96 -0.82 -10.28
C ALA A 171 16.14 -1.47 -8.91
N ALA A 172 17.01 -0.91 -8.08
CA ALA A 172 17.20 -1.37 -6.71
C ALA A 172 15.89 -1.27 -5.92
N ASP A 173 15.66 -2.23 -5.02
CA ASP A 173 14.58 -2.26 -4.02
C ASP A 173 13.14 -2.12 -4.56
N GLN A 174 12.93 -2.19 -5.88
CA GLN A 174 11.59 -2.17 -6.46
C GLN A 174 10.88 -3.53 -6.35
N GLY A 175 11.66 -4.61 -6.26
CA GLY A 175 11.22 -5.99 -6.14
C GLY A 175 12.02 -6.70 -5.07
N LEU A 176 11.37 -7.07 -3.97
CA LEU A 176 11.98 -7.72 -2.81
C LEU A 176 11.43 -9.12 -2.60
N LEU A 177 12.27 -10.01 -2.08
CA LEU A 177 11.83 -11.27 -1.50
C LEU A 177 11.66 -11.06 0.00
N GLY A 178 10.44 -11.14 0.52
CA GLY A 178 10.16 -11.10 1.94
C GLY A 178 10.07 -12.51 2.52
N GLU A 179 11.03 -12.92 3.32
CA GLU A 179 10.97 -14.20 4.04
C GLU A 179 10.24 -14.01 5.38
N ILE A 180 9.23 -14.85 5.60
CA ILE A 180 8.46 -14.93 6.84
C ILE A 180 8.92 -16.16 7.60
N SER A 181 9.31 -15.98 8.86
CA SER A 181 9.68 -17.09 9.73
C SER A 181 8.54 -18.08 9.88
N SER A 182 8.80 -19.32 9.47
CA SER A 182 7.89 -20.45 9.69
C SER A 182 7.89 -20.96 11.12
N PHE A 183 8.88 -20.56 11.93
CA PHE A 183 8.87 -20.83 13.36
C PHE A 183 7.77 -19.99 13.98
N GLY A 184 6.68 -20.65 14.41
CA GLY A 184 5.60 -20.01 15.14
C GLY A 184 6.12 -19.13 16.29
N PRO A 185 5.29 -18.22 16.84
CA PRO A 185 5.73 -17.30 17.87
C PRO A 185 6.27 -18.12 19.04
N THR A 186 7.57 -18.02 19.32
CA THR A 186 8.18 -18.81 20.38
C THR A 186 7.56 -18.39 21.71
N THR A 187 7.08 -19.35 22.49
CA THR A 187 6.40 -19.14 23.78
C THR A 187 7.26 -18.44 24.85
N ALA A 188 8.52 -18.12 24.54
CA ALA A 188 9.56 -17.70 25.49
C ALA A 188 9.94 -16.21 25.42
N GLY A 189 9.01 -15.31 25.06
CA GLY A 189 9.11 -13.88 25.37
C GLY A 189 10.24 -13.09 24.71
N LEU A 190 10.98 -13.68 23.75
CA LEU A 190 11.78 -12.90 22.84
C LEU A 190 10.86 -12.52 21.67
N PRO A 191 10.74 -11.22 21.31
CA PRO A 191 10.29 -10.92 19.95
C PRO A 191 11.23 -11.71 19.06
N ALA A 192 10.70 -12.55 18.19
CA ALA A 192 11.52 -13.09 17.12
C ALA A 192 12.01 -11.86 16.34
N ALA A 193 13.18 -11.34 16.72
CA ALA A 193 13.98 -10.59 15.79
C ALA A 193 13.99 -11.47 14.54
N ASP A 194 13.58 -10.90 13.41
CA ASP A 194 13.60 -11.59 12.13
C ASP A 194 12.33 -12.42 11.83
N THR A 195 11.14 -11.98 12.28
CA THR A 195 9.87 -12.51 11.75
C THR A 195 9.74 -12.28 10.24
N TRP A 196 10.30 -11.16 9.76
CA TRP A 196 10.34 -10.78 8.36
C TRP A 196 11.75 -10.31 7.95
N THR A 197 12.44 -11.15 7.19
CA THR A 197 13.69 -10.80 6.50
C THR A 197 13.40 -10.43 5.05
N THR A 198 14.32 -9.71 4.42
CA THR A 198 14.23 -9.37 3.00
C THR A 198 15.49 -9.76 2.26
N GLU A 199 15.38 -10.12 0.99
CA GLU A 199 16.51 -10.31 0.07
C GLU A 199 16.25 -9.52 -1.21
N ASP A 200 17.27 -8.81 -1.69
CA ASP A 200 17.26 -8.16 -2.99
C ASP A 200 17.59 -9.19 -4.09
N PHE A 201 16.69 -9.36 -5.05
CA PHE A 201 16.88 -10.27 -6.18
C PHE A 201 18.04 -9.87 -7.10
N GLN A 202 18.42 -8.59 -7.12
CA GLN A 202 19.59 -8.12 -7.89
C GLN A 202 20.90 -8.35 -7.13
N SER A 203 20.82 -8.56 -5.81
CA SER A 203 21.95 -8.79 -4.93
C SER A 203 21.74 -10.02 -4.03
N PRO A 204 21.52 -11.24 -4.60
CA PRO A 204 21.21 -12.43 -3.81
C PRO A 204 22.24 -12.69 -2.69
N GLY A 205 21.75 -13.13 -1.54
CA GLY A 205 22.53 -13.29 -0.30
C GLY A 205 22.70 -12.00 0.52
N THR A 206 22.29 -10.84 0.00
CA THR A 206 22.21 -9.60 0.78
C THR A 206 20.88 -9.60 1.53
N THR A 207 20.90 -10.14 2.74
CA THR A 207 19.71 -10.16 3.61
C THR A 207 19.59 -8.86 4.40
N GLY A 208 18.43 -8.23 4.35
CA GLY A 208 18.00 -7.15 5.22
C GLY A 208 16.81 -7.57 6.07
N ASN A 209 16.23 -6.62 6.79
CA ASN A 209 14.98 -6.83 7.50
C ASN A 209 13.87 -5.95 6.91
N LEU A 210 12.64 -6.46 6.92
CA LEU A 210 11.51 -5.69 6.39
C LEU A 210 11.26 -4.40 7.18
N GLN A 211 11.57 -4.35 8.49
CA GLN A 211 11.45 -3.11 9.25
C GLN A 211 12.38 -2.00 8.75
N ASP A 212 13.58 -2.36 8.29
CA ASP A 212 14.57 -1.40 7.80
C ASP A 212 14.12 -0.88 6.44
N ILE A 213 13.64 -1.77 5.55
CA ILE A 213 13.01 -1.40 4.28
C ILE A 213 11.82 -0.46 4.47
N LEU A 214 10.95 -0.71 5.47
CA LEU A 214 9.82 0.19 5.76
C LEU A 214 10.31 1.59 6.16
N ALA A 215 11.31 1.67 7.04
CA ALA A 215 11.90 2.94 7.44
C ALA A 215 12.64 3.62 6.26
N ASP A 216 13.28 2.85 5.40
CA ASP A 216 13.98 3.33 4.21
C ASP A 216 13.02 3.85 3.13
N LEU A 217 11.85 3.20 2.96
CA LEU A 217 10.76 3.72 2.13
C LEU A 217 10.26 5.07 2.69
N ALA A 218 10.08 5.18 4.00
CA ALA A 218 9.71 6.46 4.63
C ALA A 218 10.80 7.53 4.47
N ALA A 219 12.08 7.14 4.49
CA ALA A 219 13.20 8.04 4.25
C ALA A 219 13.45 8.33 2.75
N GLY A 220 12.74 7.64 1.84
CA GLY A 220 12.92 7.76 0.40
C GLY A 220 14.28 7.25 -0.09
N VAL A 221 14.93 6.37 0.67
CA VAL A 221 16.23 5.76 0.32
C VAL A 221 16.09 4.34 -0.22
N ALA A 222 14.93 3.71 -0.06
CA ALA A 222 14.56 2.45 -0.70
C ALA A 222 13.29 2.60 -1.54
N GLY A 223 13.05 1.59 -2.38
CA GLY A 223 11.93 1.53 -3.31
C GLY A 223 12.15 2.39 -4.55
N ARG A 224 11.25 2.23 -5.53
CA ARG A 224 11.28 3.01 -6.76
C ARG A 224 10.35 4.22 -6.64
N PRO A 225 10.86 5.45 -6.89
CA PRO A 225 10.03 6.64 -6.91
C PRO A 225 8.87 6.50 -7.88
N PHE A 226 7.69 6.98 -7.48
CA PHE A 226 6.54 7.06 -8.34
C PHE A 226 5.83 8.41 -8.19
N SER A 227 5.20 8.84 -9.28
CA SER A 227 4.33 10.01 -9.32
C SER A 227 2.89 9.55 -9.27
N PRO A 228 2.23 9.55 -8.09
CA PRO A 228 0.82 9.20 -8.00
C PRO A 228 0.03 10.13 -8.91
N PHE A 229 -0.72 9.55 -9.82
CA PHE A 229 -1.54 10.31 -10.74
C PHE A 229 -2.97 10.32 -10.27
N TYR A 230 -3.54 11.51 -10.11
CA TYR A 230 -4.94 11.69 -9.73
C TYR A 230 -5.78 11.86 -10.99
N GLY A 231 -6.01 10.77 -11.70
CA GLY A 231 -6.87 10.77 -12.90
C GLY A 231 -6.80 9.45 -13.67
N PRO A 232 -7.71 9.24 -14.64
CA PRO A 232 -7.63 8.09 -15.53
C PRO A 232 -6.35 8.21 -16.39
N ARG A 233 -5.35 7.35 -16.16
CA ARG A 233 -4.24 7.21 -17.09
C ARG A 233 -4.69 6.37 -18.28
N THR A 234 -4.52 6.93 -19.48
CA THR A 234 -4.31 6.08 -20.64
C THR A 234 -2.99 5.34 -20.38
N PRO A 235 -2.94 4.01 -20.57
CA PRO A 235 -1.70 3.27 -20.49
C PRO A 235 -0.64 3.96 -21.35
N PRO A 236 0.63 4.03 -20.92
CA PRO A 236 1.69 4.50 -21.79
C PRO A 236 1.62 3.73 -23.10
N THR A 237 1.76 4.43 -24.22
CA THR A 237 1.79 3.78 -25.53
C THR A 237 2.99 2.82 -25.54
N VAL A 238 2.76 1.56 -25.91
CA VAL A 238 3.80 0.53 -26.01
C VAL A 238 4.98 1.09 -26.81
N GLY A 239 6.19 1.03 -26.23
CA GLY A 239 7.41 1.58 -26.83
C GLY A 239 7.68 3.06 -26.52
N SER A 240 6.90 3.71 -25.64
CA SER A 240 7.24 5.03 -25.11
C SER A 240 8.41 4.91 -24.12
N PRO A 241 9.56 5.56 -24.36
CA PRO A 241 10.85 5.26 -23.71
C PRO A 241 10.97 5.71 -22.24
N SER A 242 9.88 6.06 -21.57
CA SER A 242 9.94 6.51 -20.18
C SER A 242 9.60 5.37 -19.23
N ALA A 243 10.59 4.55 -18.86
CA ALA A 243 10.46 3.49 -17.84
C ALA A 243 9.84 3.99 -16.52
N GLY A 244 10.01 5.28 -16.19
CA GLY A 244 9.31 5.90 -15.05
C GLY A 244 7.78 5.94 -15.21
N ALA A 245 7.27 6.17 -16.42
CA ALA A 245 5.83 6.23 -16.68
C ALA A 245 5.15 4.85 -16.56
N GLU A 246 5.87 3.77 -16.85
CA GLU A 246 5.37 2.40 -16.74
C GLU A 246 5.34 1.90 -15.31
N TRP A 247 6.35 2.25 -14.50
CA TRP A 247 6.29 2.02 -13.05
C TRP A 247 5.13 2.78 -12.41
N ASP A 248 5.00 4.08 -12.70
CA ASP A 248 3.87 4.88 -12.24
C ASP A 248 2.52 4.27 -12.66
N PHE A 249 2.44 3.79 -13.91
CA PHE A 249 1.25 3.13 -14.43
C PHE A 249 0.96 1.83 -13.66
N LEU A 250 1.96 1.00 -13.38
CA LEU A 250 1.77 -0.21 -12.60
C LEU A 250 1.28 0.10 -11.19
N ILE A 251 1.87 1.09 -10.53
CA ILE A 251 1.45 1.51 -9.19
C ILE A 251 0.01 2.04 -9.21
N ASP A 252 -0.35 2.91 -10.16
CA ASP A 252 -1.73 3.37 -10.30
C ASP A 252 -2.70 2.21 -10.64
N TYR A 253 -2.30 1.26 -11.49
CA TYR A 253 -3.09 0.07 -11.78
C TYR A 253 -3.36 -0.74 -10.51
N LEU A 254 -2.34 -1.00 -9.69
CA LEU A 254 -2.49 -1.72 -8.42
C LEU A 254 -3.38 -0.96 -7.43
N LEU A 255 -3.18 0.36 -7.32
CA LEU A 255 -3.94 1.23 -6.41
C LEU A 255 -5.38 1.48 -6.88
N SER A 256 -5.67 1.36 -8.18
CA SER A 256 -7.00 1.63 -8.74
C SER A 256 -7.82 0.37 -8.98
N VAL A 257 -7.18 -0.72 -9.41
CA VAL A 257 -7.85 -1.97 -9.80
C VAL A 257 -7.71 -3.02 -8.71
N THR A 258 -6.52 -3.23 -8.16
CA THR A 258 -6.31 -4.29 -7.16
C THR A 258 -6.77 -3.86 -5.78
N PHE A 259 -6.52 -2.60 -5.40
CA PHE A 259 -6.88 -2.02 -4.10
C PHE A 259 -8.34 -2.26 -3.70
N ALA A 260 -9.28 -1.97 -4.61
CA ALA A 260 -10.71 -2.03 -4.34
C ALA A 260 -11.29 -3.46 -4.35
N LYS A 261 -10.54 -4.44 -4.86
CA LYS A 261 -11.00 -5.83 -4.89
C LYS A 261 -11.05 -6.39 -3.47
N ALA A 262 -12.07 -7.20 -3.20
CA ALA A 262 -12.14 -7.95 -1.96
C ALA A 262 -11.23 -9.18 -1.99
N PHE A 263 -10.83 -9.65 -0.81
CA PHE A 263 -10.19 -10.94 -0.62
C PHE A 263 -10.81 -11.69 0.56
N THR A 264 -10.64 -13.01 0.53
CA THR A 264 -11.09 -13.91 1.59
C THR A 264 -9.92 -14.82 1.99
N ARG A 265 -9.67 -14.91 3.28
CA ARG A 265 -8.73 -15.84 3.90
C ARG A 265 -9.45 -16.57 5.02
N THR A 266 -10.03 -17.72 4.68
CA THR A 266 -10.80 -18.55 5.62
C THR A 266 -9.96 -19.00 6.81
N ARG A 267 -8.64 -19.21 6.62
CA ARG A 267 -7.71 -19.61 7.66
C ARG A 267 -7.58 -18.61 8.81
N ILE A 268 -7.79 -17.32 8.55
CA ILE A 268 -7.73 -16.24 9.55
C ILE A 268 -9.08 -15.54 9.71
N GLY A 269 -10.17 -16.15 9.25
CA GLY A 269 -11.52 -15.59 9.40
C GLY A 269 -11.76 -14.28 8.65
N VAL A 270 -10.94 -13.94 7.66
CA VAL A 270 -11.12 -12.72 6.86
C VAL A 270 -12.01 -13.03 5.67
N SER A 271 -13.09 -12.25 5.51
CA SER A 271 -14.03 -12.39 4.39
C SER A 271 -14.45 -11.02 3.88
N GLY A 272 -14.40 -10.81 2.57
CA GLY A 272 -14.87 -9.58 1.94
C GLY A 272 -14.03 -8.33 2.23
N GLN A 273 -12.83 -8.48 2.81
CA GLN A 273 -11.94 -7.36 3.14
C GLN A 273 -11.34 -6.78 1.85
N THR A 274 -11.24 -5.44 1.74
CA THR A 274 -10.54 -4.81 0.62
C THR A 274 -9.06 -5.17 0.64
N ARG A 275 -8.48 -5.43 -0.53
CA ARG A 275 -7.06 -5.74 -0.67
C ARG A 275 -6.17 -4.55 -0.33
N GLY A 276 -6.66 -3.34 -0.56
CA GLY A 276 -5.93 -2.12 -0.32
C GLY A 276 -6.31 -1.41 0.97
N ILE A 277 -5.32 -0.71 1.53
CA ILE A 277 -5.49 0.25 2.62
C ILE A 277 -4.58 1.48 2.39
N VAL A 278 -5.09 2.66 2.74
CA VAL A 278 -4.30 3.89 2.84
C VAL A 278 -4.52 4.47 4.22
N VAL A 279 -3.44 4.72 4.94
CA VAL A 279 -3.51 5.32 6.27
C VAL A 279 -2.56 6.50 6.31
N ASN A 280 -3.11 7.66 6.67
CA ASN A 280 -2.33 8.87 6.89
C ASN A 280 -1.76 8.85 8.30
N ALA A 281 -0.46 9.08 8.46
CA ALA A 281 0.20 9.11 9.76
C ALA A 281 -0.10 10.40 10.57
N PHE A 282 -1.12 11.18 10.21
CA PHE A 282 -1.45 12.46 10.85
C PHE A 282 -2.94 12.56 11.24
N SER A 283 -3.86 12.03 10.42
CA SER A 283 -5.20 11.69 10.90
C SER A 283 -5.07 10.63 12.00
N ASP A 284 -6.00 10.52 12.94
CA ASP A 284 -5.91 9.57 14.07
C ASP A 284 -6.04 8.09 13.63
N GLY A 285 -5.15 7.64 12.74
CA GLY A 285 -5.22 6.33 12.09
C GLY A 285 -6.46 6.17 11.21
N GLN A 286 -7.05 7.26 10.74
CA GLN A 286 -8.24 7.14 9.88
C GLN A 286 -7.82 6.51 8.56
N VAL A 287 -8.43 5.36 8.26
CA VAL A 287 -8.32 4.70 6.97
C VAL A 287 -8.98 5.59 5.93
N LEU A 288 -8.18 6.12 5.02
CA LEU A 288 -8.67 6.86 3.87
C LEU A 288 -9.09 5.85 2.81
N ARG A 289 -10.27 6.02 2.20
CA ARG A 289 -10.55 5.31 0.96
C ARG A 289 -9.70 5.94 -0.12
N TRP A 290 -9.04 5.12 -0.92
CA TRP A 290 -8.28 5.60 -2.09
C TRP A 290 -9.15 6.47 -3.02
N GLU A 291 -10.44 6.15 -3.14
CA GLU A 291 -11.42 6.93 -3.89
C GLU A 291 -11.64 8.32 -3.28
N ASP A 292 -11.66 8.43 -1.94
CA ASP A 292 -11.76 9.72 -1.26
C ASP A 292 -10.49 10.54 -1.49
N ASP A 293 -9.31 9.91 -1.48
CA ASP A 293 -8.03 10.59 -1.73
C ASP A 293 -7.91 11.09 -3.19
N ARG A 294 -8.49 10.36 -4.15
CA ARG A 294 -8.67 10.84 -5.54
C ARG A 294 -9.52 12.11 -5.59
N LEU A 295 -10.58 12.18 -4.80
CA LEU A 295 -11.43 13.38 -4.70
C LEU A 295 -10.68 14.54 -4.04
N TRP A 296 -9.95 14.29 -2.94
CA TRP A 296 -9.13 15.30 -2.27
C TRP A 296 -8.10 15.93 -3.20
N SER A 297 -7.48 15.11 -4.04
CA SER A 297 -6.37 15.54 -4.86
C SER A 297 -6.80 16.14 -6.19
N ALA A 298 -7.95 15.72 -6.73
CA ALA A 298 -8.63 16.43 -7.80
C ALA A 298 -9.07 17.84 -7.36
N ALA A 299 -9.42 18.03 -6.09
CA ALA A 299 -9.75 19.36 -5.52
C ALA A 299 -8.49 20.24 -5.33
N LEU A 300 -7.35 19.66 -4.92
CA LEU A 300 -6.09 20.38 -4.73
C LEU A 300 -5.34 20.70 -6.04
N HIS A 301 -5.44 19.85 -7.07
CA HIS A 301 -4.75 20.05 -8.35
C HIS A 301 -5.50 20.89 -9.39
N GLN A 302 -6.74 21.30 -9.13
CA GLN A 302 -7.38 22.39 -9.88
C GLN A 302 -6.74 23.73 -9.51
N SER A 303 -5.52 23.92 -10.01
CA SER A 303 -4.70 25.14 -9.95
C SER A 303 -5.24 26.25 -10.86
N THR A 304 -6.53 26.55 -10.74
CA THR A 304 -6.95 27.95 -10.90
C THR A 304 -6.76 28.63 -9.54
N PRO A 305 -6.41 29.93 -9.47
CA PRO A 305 -6.44 30.63 -8.19
C PRO A 305 -7.84 30.43 -7.63
N VAL A 306 -7.93 29.64 -6.55
CA VAL A 306 -9.20 29.41 -5.86
C VAL A 306 -9.57 30.76 -5.29
N ASN A 307 -10.39 31.51 -6.01
CA ASN A 307 -10.95 32.73 -5.48
C ASN A 307 -11.80 32.33 -4.25
N ALA A 308 -11.98 33.25 -3.31
CA ALA A 308 -12.76 33.00 -2.11
C ALA A 308 -14.16 32.41 -2.43
N GLU A 309 -14.68 32.69 -3.62
CA GLU A 309 -15.96 32.22 -4.13
C GLU A 309 -16.01 30.70 -4.35
N HIS A 310 -14.95 30.07 -4.90
CA HIS A 310 -14.88 28.60 -5.02
C HIS A 310 -14.79 27.89 -3.66
N VAL A 311 -14.05 28.46 -2.70
CA VAL A 311 -14.02 27.92 -1.31
C VAL A 311 -15.40 28.05 -0.67
N LEU A 312 -16.06 29.19 -0.85
CA LEU A 312 -17.42 29.42 -0.34
C LEU A 312 -18.44 28.49 -0.99
N GLN A 313 -18.30 28.17 -2.29
CA GLN A 313 -19.17 27.22 -2.98
C GLN A 313 -19.02 25.81 -2.41
N LEU A 314 -17.79 25.33 -2.20
CA LEU A 314 -17.50 24.03 -1.59
C LEU A 314 -18.03 23.94 -0.15
N VAL A 315 -17.83 24.99 0.65
CA VAL A 315 -18.37 25.09 2.01
C VAL A 315 -19.89 25.12 1.99
N ARG A 316 -20.52 25.84 1.04
CA ARG A 316 -21.97 25.90 0.89
C ARG A 316 -22.53 24.53 0.51
N THR A 317 -21.93 23.82 -0.44
CA THR A 317 -22.36 22.47 -0.82
C THR A 317 -22.22 21.50 0.36
N ALA A 318 -21.11 21.53 1.10
CA ALA A 318 -20.93 20.69 2.29
C ALA A 318 -21.96 21.01 3.41
N LEU A 319 -22.30 22.29 3.60
CA LEU A 319 -23.33 22.72 4.54
C LEU A 319 -24.75 22.34 4.08
N GLU A 320 -25.06 22.44 2.79
CA GLU A 320 -26.34 22.03 2.22
C GLU A 320 -26.58 20.52 2.39
N PHE A 321 -25.54 19.69 2.17
CA PHE A 321 -25.60 18.27 2.46
C PHE A 321 -25.80 17.98 3.97
N SER A 322 -25.14 18.75 4.84
CA SER A 322 -25.30 18.61 6.30
C SER A 322 -26.70 19.04 6.78
N LEU A 323 -27.28 20.08 6.16
CA LEU A 323 -28.60 20.62 6.50
C LEU A 323 -29.73 19.73 5.96
N LEU A 324 -29.59 19.16 4.76
CA LEU A 324 -30.53 18.16 4.22
C LEU A 324 -30.57 16.90 5.10
N GLY A 325 -29.46 16.51 5.71
CA GLY A 325 -29.41 15.43 6.70
C GLY A 325 -30.07 15.77 8.05
N ARG A 326 -30.30 17.06 8.36
CA ARG A 326 -30.89 17.51 9.65
C ARG A 326 -32.37 17.85 9.59
N THR A 327 -32.90 18.21 8.42
CA THR A 327 -34.31 18.65 8.31
C THR A 327 -35.29 17.55 7.92
N GLY A 328 -34.84 16.31 7.69
CA GLY A 328 -35.74 15.21 7.34
C GLY A 328 -36.57 15.48 6.08
N GLY A 329 -36.08 16.33 5.17
CA GLY A 329 -36.76 16.66 3.93
C GLY A 329 -36.78 15.46 3.00
N GLN A 330 -37.95 14.83 2.82
CA GLN A 330 -38.17 13.84 1.77
C GLN A 330 -37.98 14.51 0.41
N LEU A 331 -36.99 14.04 -0.36
CA LEU A 331 -36.98 14.21 -1.81
C LEU A 331 -38.20 13.48 -2.39
N PRO A 332 -38.84 14.01 -3.46
CA PRO A 332 -39.92 13.30 -4.12
C PRO A 332 -39.38 12.00 -4.73
N LEU A 333 -39.78 10.88 -4.14
CA LEU A 333 -39.53 9.56 -4.67
C LEU A 333 -40.38 9.39 -5.94
N LYS A 334 -39.71 9.03 -7.04
CA LYS A 334 -40.37 8.38 -8.17
C LYS A 334 -40.58 6.93 -7.74
N ASP A 335 -41.84 6.51 -7.72
CA ASP A 335 -42.24 5.13 -7.42
C ASP A 335 -41.62 4.17 -8.44
N ASP A 336 -40.73 3.30 -7.96
CA ASP A 336 -40.56 1.87 -8.29
C ASP A 336 -39.14 1.45 -7.89
N GLU A 337 -39.04 0.26 -7.28
CA GLU A 337 -37.83 -0.47 -6.82
C GLU A 337 -37.61 -0.50 -5.28
N GLY A 338 -38.10 -1.59 -4.65
CA GLY A 338 -37.42 -2.42 -3.64
C GLY A 338 -36.98 -1.84 -2.27
N PRO A 339 -37.03 -2.64 -1.18
CA PRO A 339 -36.62 -2.16 0.14
C PRO A 339 -35.09 -2.03 0.26
N PHE A 340 -34.63 -0.80 0.52
CA PHE A 340 -33.24 -0.48 0.83
C PHE A 340 -32.94 -0.77 2.31
N GLU A 341 -31.88 -1.55 2.58
CA GLU A 341 -31.37 -1.76 3.94
C GLU A 341 -30.80 -0.46 4.54
N GLN A 342 -31.30 -0.09 5.72
CA GLN A 342 -30.80 1.01 6.53
C GLN A 342 -29.55 0.58 7.30
N GLY A 343 -28.41 1.22 7.02
CA GLY A 343 -27.18 0.96 7.77
C GLY A 343 -25.92 1.62 7.24
N LYS A 344 -25.94 2.93 6.96
CA LYS A 344 -24.72 3.70 6.72
C LYS A 344 -24.77 5.02 7.48
N GLY A 345 -23.98 5.12 8.54
CA GLY A 345 -23.75 6.36 9.27
C GLY A 345 -22.91 7.31 8.43
N PHE A 346 -23.33 8.58 8.35
CA PHE A 346 -22.58 9.64 7.68
C PHE A 346 -21.66 10.32 8.71
N GLY A 347 -20.35 10.33 8.44
CA GLY A 347 -19.36 11.07 9.22
C GLY A 347 -19.43 12.56 8.92
N VAL A 348 -19.39 13.39 9.97
CA VAL A 348 -19.32 14.86 9.85
C VAL A 348 -17.85 15.27 9.81
N ILE A 349 -17.46 16.05 8.79
CA ILE A 349 -16.10 16.60 8.65
C ILE A 349 -16.08 18.02 9.22
N LEU A 350 -15.15 18.28 10.15
CA LEU A 350 -14.84 19.61 10.67
C LEU A 350 -13.62 20.16 9.92
N ILE A 351 -13.80 21.24 9.16
CA ILE A 351 -12.70 21.95 8.49
C ILE A 351 -12.27 23.10 9.39
N THR A 352 -11.04 23.06 9.91
CA THR A 352 -10.42 24.20 10.60
C THR A 352 -9.51 24.92 9.60
N ILE A 353 -9.86 26.15 9.24
CA ILE A 353 -9.03 27.02 8.40
C ILE A 353 -8.13 27.83 9.35
N ARG A 354 -6.81 27.77 9.16
CA ARG A 354 -5.83 28.63 9.86
C ARG A 354 -5.38 29.76 8.96
#